data_AF-A0A439TGW6-F1
#
_entry.id   AF-A0A439TGW6-F1
#
_cell.length_a   1.000
_cell.length_b   1.000
_cell.length_c   1.000
_cell.angle_alpha   90.00
_cell.angle_beta   90.00
_cell.angle_gamma   90.00
#
_symmetry.space_group_name_H-M   'P 1'
#
loop_
_entity.id
_entity.type
_entity.pdbx_description
1 polymer ?
#
loop_
_entity_poly.entity_id
_entity_poly.type
_entity_poly.pdbx_seq_one_letter_code
_entity_poly.pdbx_strand_id
1 'polypeptide(L)'
;MQKRKDLTIDEAIRDPMIRLVMMADRVDPRSFEAMLRSKAAMQAPDRKALPRFLEDSSSVRSRQLSRIANAFGEAKAFNEACVSW
;
A
#
# COMPACT_ATOMS: atom_id res chain seq x y z
N MET A 1 -13.50 -26.63 -14.10
CA MET A 1 -13.83 -25.32 -14.70
C MET A 1 -12.54 -24.57 -14.99
N GLN A 2 -12.28 -24.19 -16.24
CA GLN A 2 -11.14 -23.30 -16.55
C GLN A 2 -11.42 -21.92 -15.95
N LYS A 3 -10.51 -21.42 -15.10
CA LYS A 3 -10.55 -20.03 -14.65
C LYS A 3 -10.38 -19.15 -15.89
N ARG A 4 -11.38 -18.32 -16.19
CA ARG A 4 -11.23 -17.29 -17.21
C ARG A 4 -10.20 -16.29 -16.70
N LYS A 5 -9.22 -15.96 -17.54
CA LYS A 5 -8.24 -14.93 -17.22
C LYS A 5 -8.92 -13.58 -17.39
N ASP A 6 -8.96 -12.79 -16.33
CA ASP A 6 -9.46 -11.42 -16.40
C ASP A 6 -8.51 -10.56 -17.25
N LEU A 7 -9.09 -9.63 -18.00
CA LEU A 7 -8.34 -8.68 -18.80
C LEU A 7 -7.60 -7.70 -17.90
N THR A 8 -6.34 -7.44 -18.21
CA THR A 8 -5.60 -6.30 -17.64
C THR A 8 -6.17 -4.99 -18.18
N ILE A 9 -5.88 -3.86 -17.51
CA ILE A 9 -6.30 -2.53 -17.97
C ILE A 9 -5.81 -2.30 -19.41
N ASP A 10 -4.56 -2.61 -19.73
CA ASP A 10 -3.98 -2.39 -21.07
C ASP A 10 -4.60 -3.31 -22.14
N GLU A 11 -5.00 -4.53 -21.77
CA GLU A 11 -5.73 -5.43 -22.66
C GLU A 11 -7.14 -4.90 -22.91
N ALA A 12 -7.84 -4.42 -21.87
CA ALA A 12 -9.19 -3.88 -21.99
C ALA A 12 -9.25 -2.60 -22.85
N ILE A 13 -8.27 -1.70 -22.73
CA ILE A 13 -8.21 -0.47 -23.55
C ILE A 13 -7.93 -0.77 -25.02
N ARG A 14 -7.19 -1.85 -25.31
CA ARG A 14 -6.89 -2.29 -26.69
C ARG A 14 -7.93 -3.24 -27.27
N ASP A 15 -8.83 -3.76 -26.44
CA ASP A 15 -9.87 -4.68 -26.89
C ASP A 15 -10.83 -3.99 -27.88
N PRO A 16 -11.01 -4.53 -29.10
CA PRO A 16 -11.85 -3.91 -30.12
C PRO A 16 -13.32 -3.76 -29.70
N MET A 17 -13.86 -4.73 -28.97
CA MET A 17 -15.27 -4.70 -28.54
C MET A 17 -15.48 -3.63 -27.48
N ILE A 18 -14.58 -3.52 -26.51
CA ILE A 18 -14.63 -2.47 -25.50
C ILE A 18 -14.49 -1.10 -26.16
N ARG A 19 -13.55 -0.91 -27.10
CA ARG A 19 -13.39 0.37 -27.82
C ARG A 19 -14.63 0.76 -28.62
N LEU A 20 -15.33 -0.21 -29.23
CA LEU A 20 -16.58 0.05 -29.94
C LEU A 20 -17.66 0.60 -28.99
N VAL A 21 -17.81 -0.01 -27.81
CA VAL A 21 -18.77 0.46 -26.80
C VAL A 21 -18.40 1.85 -26.29
N MET A 22 -17.12 2.08 -25.98
CA MET A 22 -16.64 3.40 -25.55
C MET A 22 -16.94 4.49 -26.58
N MET A 23 -16.76 4.17 -27.88
CA MET A 23 -17.07 5.12 -28.95
C MET A 23 -18.57 5.41 -29.03
N ALA A 24 -19.43 4.40 -28.89
CA ALA A 24 -20.88 4.57 -28.88
C ALA A 24 -21.33 5.51 -27.74
N ASP A 25 -20.70 5.38 -26.57
CA ASP A 25 -20.98 6.17 -25.38
C ASP A 25 -20.17 7.48 -25.28
N ARG A 26 -19.36 7.80 -26.31
CA ARG A 26 -18.47 8.97 -26.35
C ARG A 26 -17.48 9.06 -25.18
N VAL A 27 -17.01 7.91 -24.70
CA VAL A 27 -16.00 7.80 -23.66
C VAL A 27 -14.61 7.96 -24.26
N ASP A 28 -13.81 8.89 -23.73
CA ASP A 28 -12.41 9.02 -24.10
C ASP A 28 -11.56 7.87 -23.50
N PRO A 29 -10.83 7.09 -24.32
CA PRO A 29 -10.04 5.97 -23.84
C PRO A 29 -8.96 6.33 -22.83
N ARG A 30 -8.30 7.48 -23.01
CA ARG A 30 -7.23 7.91 -22.09
C ARG A 30 -7.78 8.29 -20.72
N SER A 31 -8.90 9.01 -20.70
CA SER A 31 -9.59 9.38 -19.46
C SER A 31 -10.09 8.15 -18.70
N PHE A 32 -10.65 7.17 -19.42
CA PHE A 32 -11.11 5.91 -18.83
C PHE A 32 -9.96 5.08 -18.25
N GLU A 33 -8.85 4.97 -18.99
CA GLU A 33 -7.63 4.30 -18.53
C GLU A 33 -7.07 4.95 -17.25
N ALA A 34 -6.99 6.29 -17.21
CA ALA A 34 -6.54 7.04 -16.04
C ALA A 34 -7.43 6.79 -14.83
N MET A 35 -8.76 6.78 -15.01
CA MET A 35 -9.73 6.46 -13.98
C MET A 35 -9.52 5.03 -13.44
N LEU A 36 -9.35 4.03 -14.32
CA LEU A 36 -9.11 2.65 -13.90
C LEU A 36 -7.82 2.52 -13.10
N ARG A 37 -6.72 3.17 -13.53
CA ARG A 37 -5.46 3.16 -12.80
C ARG A 37 -5.57 3.85 -11.44
N SER A 38 -6.30 4.96 -11.35
CA SER A 38 -6.57 5.63 -10.07
C SER A 38 -7.31 4.70 -9.10
N LYS A 39 -8.37 4.02 -9.56
CA LYS A 39 -9.11 3.05 -8.74
C LYS A 39 -8.25 1.86 -8.33
N ALA A 40 -7.41 1.34 -9.23
CA ALA A 40 -6.48 0.26 -8.91
C ALA A 40 -5.45 0.69 -7.86
N ALA A 41 -4.94 1.92 -7.92
CA ALA A 41 -4.02 2.48 -6.93
C ALA A 41 -4.67 2.61 -5.53
N MET A 42 -5.96 2.94 -5.46
CA MET A 42 -6.70 2.97 -4.19
C MET A 42 -6.91 1.59 -3.57
N GLN A 43 -7.00 0.54 -4.41
CA GLN A 43 -7.20 -0.84 -3.95
C GLN A 43 -5.89 -1.57 -3.68
N ALA A 44 -4.76 -1.06 -4.17
CA ALA A 44 -3.46 -1.62 -3.83
C ALA A 44 -3.26 -1.43 -2.31
N PRO A 45 -3.13 -2.52 -1.53
CA PRO A 45 -2.82 -2.40 -0.12
C PRO A 45 -1.55 -1.56 0.01
N ASP A 46 -1.57 -0.61 0.95
CA ASP A 46 -0.49 0.35 1.15
C ASP A 46 0.85 -0.40 1.23
N ARG A 47 1.60 -0.40 0.12
CA ARG A 47 2.89 -1.08 -0.01
C ARG A 47 3.96 -0.46 0.90
N LYS A 48 3.59 0.52 1.74
CA LYS A 48 4.41 1.10 2.80
C LYS A 48 4.32 0.37 4.14
N ALA A 49 3.51 -0.67 4.29
CA ALA A 49 3.75 -1.66 5.33
C ALA A 49 4.81 -2.67 4.85
N LEU A 50 6.02 -2.18 4.56
CA LEU A 50 7.18 -3.05 4.41
C LEU A 50 7.37 -3.76 5.76
N PRO A 51 7.32 -5.09 5.86
CA PRO A 51 7.69 -5.74 7.10
C PRO A 51 9.13 -5.35 7.41
N ARG A 52 9.33 -4.83 8.61
CA ARG A 52 10.57 -4.28 9.16
C ARG A 52 11.59 -5.39 9.46
N PHE A 53 11.82 -6.28 8.50
CA PHE A 53 12.75 -7.39 8.60
C PHE A 53 13.55 -7.43 7.30
N LEU A 54 14.41 -6.43 7.14
CA LEU A 54 15.57 -6.56 6.29
C LEU A 54 16.50 -7.53 7.04
N GLU A 55 16.63 -8.71 6.46
CA GLU A 55 17.39 -9.86 6.91
C GLU A 55 18.74 -9.46 7.51
N ASP A 56 18.87 -9.79 8.79
CA ASP A 56 20.11 -9.81 9.55
C ASP A 56 20.84 -11.10 9.18
N SER A 57 21.67 -11.09 8.14
CA SER A 57 22.59 -12.19 7.85
C SER A 57 23.60 -11.79 6.75
N SER A 58 24.63 -11.05 7.14
CA SER A 58 26.00 -11.54 6.95
C SER A 58 27.03 -10.48 7.34
N SER A 59 28.04 -10.97 8.05
CA SER A 59 29.42 -10.53 7.92
C SER A 59 29.92 -9.45 8.89
N VAL A 60 30.60 -9.95 9.93
CA VAL A 60 31.96 -9.57 10.32
C VAL A 60 32.13 -8.19 10.99
N ARG A 61 32.34 -8.27 12.32
CA ARG A 61 33.43 -7.60 13.06
C ARG A 61 33.42 -6.06 13.02
N SER A 62 33.02 -5.42 14.12
CA SER A 62 33.95 -4.65 14.96
C SER A 62 33.28 -3.78 16.05
N ARG A 63 33.91 -3.81 17.23
CA ARG A 63 34.09 -2.73 18.22
C ARG A 63 32.85 -2.22 18.99
N GLN A 64 32.63 -2.88 20.13
CA GLN A 64 32.62 -2.27 21.47
C GLN A 64 32.73 -0.73 21.54
N LEU A 65 31.67 -0.07 22.01
CA LEU A 65 31.77 1.08 22.90
C LEU A 65 30.67 1.02 23.98
N SER A 66 31.09 1.39 25.18
CA SER A 66 30.57 1.03 26.49
C SER A 66 29.49 1.98 27.05
N ARG A 67 28.62 1.38 27.88
CA ARG A 67 27.76 1.94 28.95
C ARG A 67 27.79 3.45 29.19
N ILE A 68 26.61 4.08 29.22
CA ILE A 68 26.23 5.06 30.25
C ILE A 68 24.75 4.82 30.61
N ALA A 69 24.49 4.50 31.87
CA ALA A 69 23.16 4.51 32.48
C ALA A 69 22.79 5.96 32.84
N ASN A 70 21.55 6.35 32.60
CA ASN A 70 20.92 7.46 33.31
C ASN A 70 19.48 7.05 33.65
N ALA A 71 19.30 6.73 34.92
CA ALA A 71 18.01 6.74 35.58
C ALA A 71 17.61 8.20 35.82
N PHE A 72 16.41 8.60 35.42
CA PHE A 72 15.71 9.77 35.97
C PHE A 72 14.22 9.65 35.67
N GLY A 73 13.39 9.84 36.68
CA GLY A 73 12.04 10.40 36.48
C GLY A 73 10.86 9.51 36.84
N GLU A 74 10.74 9.19 38.13
CA GLU A 74 9.48 9.01 38.82
C GLU A 74 8.51 10.19 38.57
N ALA A 75 7.26 9.92 38.16
CA ALA A 75 6.09 10.74 38.54
C ALA A 75 4.74 10.08 38.15
N LYS A 76 4.10 9.50 39.17
CA LYS A 76 2.70 9.70 39.60
C LYS A 76 1.51 9.43 38.67
N ALA A 77 0.69 8.48 39.16
CA ALA A 77 -0.70 8.22 38.82
C ALA A 77 -1.63 9.42 39.07
N PHE A 78 -2.78 9.46 38.36
CA PHE A 78 -4.16 9.31 38.90
C PHE A 78 -5.21 9.72 37.84
N ASN A 79 -6.33 8.97 37.81
CA ASN A 79 -7.73 9.31 37.41
C ASN A 79 -7.97 10.37 36.33
N GLU A 80 -8.74 10.11 35.27
CA GLU A 80 -10.21 10.04 35.17
C GLU A 80 -10.46 10.47 33.68
N ALA A 81 -11.49 10.13 32.91
CA ALA A 81 -12.72 9.40 33.06
C ALA A 81 -13.12 8.94 31.64
N CYS A 82 -13.82 7.80 31.55
CA CYS A 82 -14.62 7.49 30.37
C CYS A 82 -15.76 8.49 30.28
N VAL A 83 -15.86 9.23 29.16
CA VAL A 83 -17.17 9.66 28.65
C VAL A 83 -17.12 9.66 27.12
N SER A 84 -17.98 8.82 26.55
CA SER A 84 -18.43 8.82 25.15
C SER A 84 -19.39 9.97 24.89
N TRP A 85 -19.23 10.69 23.78
CA TRP A 85 -20.29 11.16 22.87
C TRP A 85 -19.65 11.48 21.51
#